data_AF-A0A1W9V344-F1
#
_entry.id   AF-A0A1W9V344-F1
#
_cell.length_a   1.000
_cell.length_b   1.000
_cell.length_c   1.000
_cell.angle_alpha   90.00
_cell.angle_beta   90.00
_cell.angle_gamma   90.00
#
_symmetry.space_group_name_H-M   'P 1'
#
loop_
_entity.id
_entity.type
_entity.pdbx_description
1 polymer ?
#
loop_
_entity_poly.entity_id
_entity_poly.type
_entity_poly.pdbx_seq_one_letter_code
_entity_poly.pdbx_strand_id
1 'polypeptide(L)'
;MNARERVLAVLNRETPDRVPVDIWLVPELVEQFKKDLNVENELDIYRKLDIDKIVWLGIPYKGVILKDPNEHQEINHWGVKFEAVQANQGVEYGEVSFNPLKGLETIEELDAYPWPDPDDFDYETAAAEAKELAKEFVTLGPWISLFEVYCQMRGLEEALMDTVINPEFLHKALDYIAESQGEMARRFLDAADGAIDLVFLSDDMGSQTSLLMSPDSFYEFLFPRIKKWCDMIHSYGAKVLFHTDGASEPIIPGLIEAGVDVLNPIQHVCDGMDCESLKAKYGDKLIFHGGVENQKILPFGTAADVVTETEMCLDQLGPQGFLPCSCHFAQAGTPVENIMALIETVQDYHRS
;
A
#
# COMPACT_ATOMS: atom_id res chain seq x y z
N MET A 1 20.76 15.34 -5.79
CA MET A 1 20.26 14.34 -4.84
C MET A 1 20.24 12.99 -5.54
N ASN A 2 20.44 11.89 -4.81
CA ASN A 2 20.15 10.54 -5.31
C ASN A 2 18.65 10.21 -5.17
N ALA A 3 18.22 9.05 -5.68
CA ALA A 3 16.82 8.60 -5.65
C ALA A 3 16.21 8.66 -4.25
N ARG A 4 16.85 8.00 -3.26
CA ARG A 4 16.43 8.03 -1.86
C ARG A 4 16.33 9.44 -1.29
N GLU A 5 17.34 10.27 -1.52
CA GLU A 5 17.38 11.66 -1.00
C GLU A 5 16.20 12.49 -1.51
N ARG A 6 15.75 12.31 -2.77
CA ARG A 6 14.62 13.04 -3.33
C ARG A 6 13.29 12.64 -2.67
N VAL A 7 13.06 11.35 -2.50
CA VAL A 7 11.84 10.85 -1.83
C VAL A 7 11.83 11.29 -0.37
N LEU A 8 12.97 11.14 0.34
CA LEU A 8 13.09 11.61 1.72
C LEU A 8 12.86 13.11 1.87
N ALA A 9 13.34 13.93 0.92
CA ALA A 9 13.07 15.36 0.90
C ALA A 9 11.56 15.63 0.86
N VAL A 10 10.82 14.98 -0.04
CA VAL A 10 9.35 15.12 -0.10
C VAL A 10 8.69 14.66 1.20
N LEU A 11 9.06 13.49 1.73
CA LEU A 11 8.52 12.95 2.99
C LEU A 11 8.78 13.88 4.19
N ASN A 12 9.89 14.63 4.17
CA ASN A 12 10.25 15.62 5.20
C ASN A 12 9.74 17.03 4.88
N ARG A 13 8.91 17.20 3.84
CA ARG A 13 8.39 18.49 3.36
C ARG A 13 9.48 19.49 2.96
N GLU A 14 10.62 18.96 2.51
CA GLU A 14 11.70 19.71 1.91
C GLU A 14 11.54 19.75 0.38
N THR A 15 12.32 20.61 -0.28
CA THR A 15 12.29 20.73 -1.75
C THR A 15 13.37 19.84 -2.35
N PRO A 16 13.02 18.79 -3.14
CA PRO A 16 14.00 18.00 -3.86
C PRO A 16 14.58 18.77 -5.07
N ASP A 17 15.65 18.25 -5.68
CA ASP A 17 16.26 18.84 -6.88
C ASP A 17 15.41 18.68 -8.15
N ARG A 18 14.55 17.65 -8.20
CA ARG A 18 13.42 17.49 -9.12
C ARG A 18 12.30 16.71 -8.42
N VAL A 19 11.10 16.69 -9.01
CA VAL A 19 10.01 15.85 -8.49
C VAL A 19 10.44 14.37 -8.58
N PRO A 20 10.35 13.59 -7.48
CA PRO A 20 10.64 12.17 -7.54
C PRO A 20 9.52 11.43 -8.27
N VAL A 21 9.84 10.32 -8.93
CA VAL A 21 8.84 9.45 -9.58
C VAL A 21 8.91 8.04 -9.03
N ASP A 22 7.77 7.52 -8.57
CA ASP A 22 7.60 6.09 -8.25
C ASP A 22 6.73 5.41 -9.31
N ILE A 23 6.78 4.08 -9.37
CA ILE A 23 5.91 3.29 -10.24
C ILE A 23 5.64 1.92 -9.61
N TRP A 24 4.41 1.44 -9.70
CA TRP A 24 4.03 0.12 -9.20
C TRP A 24 3.71 -0.78 -10.40
N LEU A 25 4.43 -1.89 -10.53
CA LEU A 25 4.35 -2.79 -11.68
C LEU A 25 4.00 -4.20 -11.20
N VAL A 26 3.07 -4.86 -11.90
CA VAL A 26 2.88 -6.30 -11.73
C VAL A 26 4.11 -7.08 -12.27
N PRO A 27 4.36 -8.32 -11.82
CA PRO A 27 5.52 -9.11 -12.23
C PRO A 27 5.68 -9.23 -13.75
N GLU A 28 4.59 -9.33 -14.51
CA GLU A 28 4.61 -9.45 -15.96
C GLU A 28 5.22 -8.22 -16.64
N LEU A 29 4.92 -7.02 -16.12
CA LEU A 29 5.51 -5.78 -16.61
C LEU A 29 6.97 -5.66 -16.17
N VAL A 30 7.32 -6.09 -14.96
CA VAL A 30 8.71 -6.15 -14.51
C VAL A 30 9.55 -7.00 -15.47
N GLU A 31 9.08 -8.20 -15.81
CA GLU A 31 9.76 -9.09 -16.76
C GLU A 31 9.84 -8.50 -18.17
N GLN A 32 8.80 -7.78 -18.61
CA GLN A 32 8.83 -7.05 -19.86
C GLN A 32 9.92 -5.95 -19.86
N PHE A 33 10.00 -5.13 -18.81
CA PHE A 33 11.03 -4.09 -18.68
C PHE A 33 12.44 -4.67 -18.55
N LYS A 34 12.62 -5.79 -17.83
CA LYS A 34 13.91 -6.50 -17.77
C LYS A 34 14.41 -6.85 -19.17
N LYS A 35 13.53 -7.41 -20.00
CA LYS A 35 13.84 -7.77 -21.38
C LYS A 35 14.12 -6.54 -22.24
N ASP A 36 13.25 -5.53 -22.18
CA ASP A 36 13.35 -4.34 -23.03
C ASP A 36 14.60 -3.51 -22.71
N LEU A 37 15.00 -3.46 -21.44
CA LEU A 37 16.20 -2.77 -20.97
C LEU A 37 17.45 -3.65 -20.91
N ASN A 38 17.34 -4.95 -21.18
CA ASN A 38 18.43 -5.94 -21.04
C ASN A 38 19.10 -5.87 -19.65
N VAL A 39 18.32 -6.14 -18.61
CA VAL A 39 18.74 -6.26 -17.21
C VAL A 39 18.15 -7.52 -16.58
N GLU A 40 18.79 -8.04 -15.53
CA GLU A 40 18.37 -9.27 -14.85
C GLU A 40 17.54 -8.98 -13.58
N ASN A 41 17.91 -7.94 -12.82
CA ASN A 41 17.24 -7.58 -11.56
C ASN A 41 16.26 -6.43 -11.76
N GLU A 42 15.14 -6.46 -11.03
CA GLU A 42 14.15 -5.40 -11.05
C GLU A 42 14.73 -4.04 -10.64
N LEU A 43 15.57 -4.01 -9.59
CA LEU A 43 16.22 -2.76 -9.15
C LEU A 43 17.09 -2.12 -10.26
N ASP A 44 17.60 -2.91 -11.20
CA ASP A 44 18.37 -2.39 -12.33
C ASP A 44 17.48 -1.68 -13.37
N ILE A 45 16.18 -1.98 -13.42
CA ILE A 45 15.19 -1.19 -14.18
C ILE A 45 15.15 0.21 -13.59
N TYR A 46 14.93 0.32 -12.27
CA TYR A 46 14.79 1.60 -11.59
C TYR A 46 16.05 2.46 -11.71
N ARG A 47 17.23 1.84 -11.59
CA ARG A 47 18.51 2.52 -11.83
C ARG A 47 18.66 2.99 -13.27
N LYS A 48 18.32 2.17 -14.27
CA LYS A 48 18.45 2.53 -15.68
C LYS A 48 17.48 3.64 -16.11
N LEU A 49 16.29 3.65 -15.54
CA LEU A 49 15.26 4.63 -15.83
C LEU A 49 15.30 5.86 -14.91
N ASP A 50 16.26 5.95 -13.98
CA ASP A 50 16.36 7.01 -12.95
C ASP A 50 15.04 7.21 -12.16
N ILE A 51 14.41 6.09 -11.77
CA ILE A 51 13.17 6.06 -10.99
C ILE A 51 13.51 6.15 -9.50
N ASP A 52 12.80 7.01 -8.78
CA ASP A 52 12.97 7.27 -7.36
C ASP A 52 12.18 6.26 -6.51
N LYS A 53 12.39 4.98 -6.79
CA LYS A 53 11.57 3.86 -6.31
C LYS A 53 11.46 3.83 -4.78
N ILE A 54 10.23 3.68 -4.29
CA ILE A 54 9.96 3.21 -2.93
C ILE A 54 9.89 1.69 -2.96
N VAL A 55 10.86 1.02 -2.31
CA VAL A 55 11.01 -0.44 -2.36
C VAL A 55 10.27 -1.11 -1.22
N TRP A 56 9.55 -2.18 -1.54
CA TRP A 56 8.68 -2.89 -0.62
C TRP A 56 9.44 -4.00 0.10
N LEU A 57 9.15 -4.18 1.38
CA LEU A 57 9.75 -5.18 2.25
C LEU A 57 8.67 -6.02 2.92
N GLY A 58 8.83 -7.34 2.83
CA GLY A 58 8.05 -8.31 3.60
C GLY A 58 8.89 -8.92 4.70
N ILE A 59 8.23 -9.66 5.60
CA ILE A 59 8.91 -10.46 6.62
C ILE A 59 8.64 -11.93 6.30
N PRO A 60 9.66 -12.77 6.06
CA PRO A 60 9.45 -14.19 5.85
C PRO A 60 8.78 -14.84 7.08
N TYR A 61 7.90 -15.81 6.86
CA TYR A 61 7.15 -16.50 7.92
C TYR A 61 7.40 -18.02 7.87
N LYS A 62 7.75 -18.63 9.00
CA LYS A 62 8.02 -20.08 9.14
C LYS A 62 6.74 -20.89 9.00
N GLY A 63 6.87 -22.12 8.48
CA GLY A 63 5.74 -23.06 8.37
C GLY A 63 4.93 -22.92 7.08
N VAL A 64 5.19 -21.88 6.28
CA VAL A 64 4.86 -21.83 4.85
C VAL A 64 6.12 -22.27 4.09
N ILE A 65 6.10 -23.48 3.51
CA ILE A 65 7.24 -23.98 2.73
C ILE A 65 7.18 -23.33 1.35
N LEU A 66 8.04 -22.32 1.09
CA LEU A 66 8.31 -21.82 -0.26
C LEU A 66 9.71 -22.29 -0.68
N LYS A 67 9.78 -23.10 -1.73
CA LYS A 67 11.07 -23.41 -2.39
C LYS A 67 11.32 -22.52 -3.61
N ASP A 68 10.30 -21.80 -4.08
CA ASP A 68 10.34 -20.93 -5.25
C ASP A 68 9.55 -19.63 -4.98
N PRO A 69 10.14 -18.44 -5.19
CA PRO A 69 9.45 -17.15 -5.06
C PRO A 69 8.34 -16.90 -6.10
N ASN A 70 8.14 -17.80 -7.07
CA ASN A 70 7.03 -17.76 -8.03
C ASN A 70 5.86 -18.70 -7.68
N GLU A 71 5.88 -19.39 -6.53
CA GLU A 71 4.76 -20.24 -6.09
C GLU A 71 3.69 -19.40 -5.35
N HIS A 72 2.46 -19.43 -5.85
CA HIS A 72 1.30 -18.85 -5.17
C HIS A 72 1.04 -19.54 -3.82
N GLN A 73 0.75 -18.77 -2.76
CA GLN A 73 0.36 -19.34 -1.47
C GLN A 73 -1.00 -20.04 -1.58
N GLU A 74 -1.08 -21.35 -1.29
CA GLU A 74 -2.38 -22.01 -1.07
C GLU A 74 -3.04 -21.53 0.22
N ILE A 75 -2.25 -21.17 1.25
CA ILE A 75 -2.72 -20.69 2.56
C ILE A 75 -1.75 -19.65 3.15
N ASN A 76 -2.24 -18.52 3.64
CA ASN A 76 -1.43 -17.51 4.34
C ASN A 76 -1.32 -17.78 5.86
N HIS A 77 -0.54 -16.97 6.58
CA HIS A 77 -0.32 -17.13 8.03
C HIS A 77 -1.60 -16.92 8.87
N TRP A 78 -2.60 -16.24 8.33
CA TRP A 78 -3.94 -16.12 8.92
C TRP A 78 -4.85 -17.34 8.64
N GLY A 79 -4.36 -18.39 7.98
CA GLY A 79 -5.17 -19.56 7.62
C GLY A 79 -6.17 -19.33 6.49
N VAL A 80 -6.11 -18.19 5.79
CA VAL A 80 -6.92 -17.89 4.60
C VAL A 80 -6.33 -18.66 3.42
N LYS A 81 -7.19 -19.34 2.64
CA LYS A 81 -6.75 -20.06 1.45
C LYS A 81 -7.04 -19.28 0.18
N PHE A 82 -6.14 -19.41 -0.80
CA PHE A 82 -6.28 -18.80 -2.11
C PHE A 82 -6.28 -19.88 -3.19
N GLU A 83 -7.15 -19.73 -4.17
CA GLU A 83 -7.15 -20.54 -5.39
C GLU A 83 -6.79 -19.66 -6.58
N ALA A 84 -5.90 -20.15 -7.46
CA ALA A 84 -5.56 -19.45 -8.69
C ALA A 84 -6.77 -19.46 -9.62
N VAL A 85 -7.25 -18.28 -9.98
CA VAL A 85 -8.31 -18.08 -10.96
C VAL A 85 -7.69 -17.43 -12.19
N GLN A 86 -7.95 -18.05 -13.35
CA GLN A 86 -7.54 -17.52 -14.64
C GLN A 86 -8.40 -16.30 -14.98
N ALA A 87 -7.79 -15.11 -14.97
CA ALA A 87 -8.33 -13.92 -15.59
C ALA A 87 -8.17 -13.97 -17.12
N ASN A 88 -8.83 -13.04 -17.81
CA ASN A 88 -8.66 -12.88 -19.25
C ASN A 88 -7.18 -12.62 -19.59
N GLN A 89 -6.69 -13.25 -20.66
CA GLN A 89 -5.33 -13.11 -21.21
C GLN A 89 -4.19 -13.83 -20.46
N GLY A 90 -4.48 -14.89 -19.70
CA GLY A 90 -3.43 -15.74 -19.12
C GLY A 90 -2.76 -15.15 -17.87
N VAL A 91 -3.43 -14.18 -17.24
CA VAL A 91 -3.09 -13.65 -15.92
C VAL A 91 -3.78 -14.53 -14.89
N GLU A 92 -3.04 -15.05 -13.91
CA GLU A 92 -3.60 -15.76 -12.75
C GLU A 92 -3.64 -14.81 -11.55
N TYR A 93 -4.77 -14.73 -10.86
CA TYR A 93 -4.85 -14.07 -9.55
C TYR A 93 -5.38 -15.04 -8.50
N GLY A 94 -4.92 -14.89 -7.26
CA GLY A 94 -5.41 -15.67 -6.13
C GLY A 94 -6.74 -15.10 -5.63
N GLU A 95 -7.81 -15.87 -5.70
CA GLU A 95 -9.09 -15.54 -5.06
C GLU A 95 -9.21 -16.28 -3.72
N VAL A 96 -9.75 -15.62 -2.70
CA VAL A 96 -9.98 -16.27 -1.40
C VAL A 96 -10.99 -17.40 -1.56
N SER A 97 -10.54 -18.64 -1.37
CA SER A 97 -11.37 -19.84 -1.46
C SER A 97 -11.83 -20.37 -0.11
N PHE A 98 -11.18 -19.95 0.99
CA PHE A 98 -11.55 -20.34 2.34
C PHE A 98 -11.27 -19.23 3.36
N ASN A 99 -12.29 -18.91 4.15
CA ASN A 99 -12.29 -17.92 5.22
C ASN A 99 -12.32 -18.64 6.58
N PRO A 100 -11.24 -18.63 7.38
CA PRO A 100 -11.12 -19.42 8.62
C PRO A 100 -12.07 -19.03 9.76
N LEU A 101 -12.56 -17.79 9.78
CA LEU A 101 -13.49 -17.29 10.80
C LEU A 101 -14.95 -17.31 10.35
N LYS A 102 -15.22 -17.76 9.11
CA LYS A 102 -16.58 -17.78 8.57
C LYS A 102 -17.48 -18.70 9.39
N GLY A 103 -18.63 -18.18 9.79
CA GLY A 103 -19.63 -18.92 10.58
C GLY A 103 -19.28 -19.15 12.05
N LEU A 104 -18.18 -18.60 12.58
CA LEU A 104 -17.97 -18.54 14.03
C LEU A 104 -18.94 -17.54 14.66
N GLU A 105 -19.53 -17.86 15.82
CA GLU A 105 -20.56 -17.01 16.43
C GLU A 105 -20.18 -16.48 17.82
N THR A 106 -19.17 -17.07 18.46
CA THR A 106 -18.84 -16.78 19.87
C THR A 106 -17.41 -16.28 20.07
N ILE A 107 -17.20 -15.51 21.14
CA ILE A 107 -15.86 -15.04 21.53
C ILE A 107 -14.99 -16.22 21.95
N GLU A 108 -15.56 -17.27 22.56
CA GLU A 108 -14.81 -18.47 22.94
C GLU A 108 -14.24 -19.23 21.73
N GLU A 109 -14.96 -19.28 20.60
CA GLU A 109 -14.44 -19.86 19.36
C GLU A 109 -13.30 -19.01 18.78
N LEU A 110 -13.42 -17.69 18.87
CA LEU A 110 -12.39 -16.74 18.43
C LEU A 110 -11.13 -16.80 19.31
N ASP A 111 -11.30 -16.94 20.62
CA ASP A 111 -10.20 -17.11 21.59
C ASP A 111 -9.47 -18.45 21.38
N ALA A 112 -10.18 -19.48 20.90
CA ALA A 112 -9.61 -20.79 20.58
C ALA A 112 -8.93 -20.85 19.21
N TYR A 113 -9.11 -19.83 18.36
CA TYR A 113 -8.51 -19.78 17.04
C TYR A 113 -6.97 -19.68 17.14
N PRO A 114 -6.20 -20.45 16.34
CA PRO A 114 -4.74 -20.42 16.37
C PRO A 114 -4.21 -19.19 15.62
N TRP A 115 -4.27 -18.03 16.26
CA TRP A 115 -3.72 -16.77 15.72
C TRP A 115 -2.22 -16.87 15.40
N PRO A 116 -1.71 -16.12 14.39
CA PRO A 116 -0.30 -16.16 14.02
C PRO A 116 0.61 -15.80 15.19
N ASP A 117 1.68 -16.58 15.37
CA ASP A 117 2.69 -16.33 16.40
C ASP A 117 3.78 -15.39 15.87
N PRO A 118 4.00 -14.21 16.48
CA PRO A 118 5.08 -13.31 16.10
C PRO A 118 6.49 -13.94 16.14
N ASP A 119 6.70 -15.05 16.85
CA ASP A 119 7.98 -15.77 16.90
C ASP A 119 8.30 -16.55 15.60
N ASP A 120 7.30 -16.77 14.74
CA ASP A 120 7.46 -17.51 13.48
C ASP A 120 8.00 -16.65 12.33
N PHE A 121 8.05 -15.33 12.50
CA PHE A 121 8.63 -14.42 11.51
C PHE A 121 10.17 -14.35 11.59
N ASP A 122 10.83 -14.29 10.43
CA ASP A 122 12.29 -14.11 10.31
C ASP A 122 12.66 -12.63 10.15
N TYR A 123 12.68 -11.93 11.28
CA TYR A 123 13.02 -10.50 11.33
C TYR A 123 14.47 -10.21 10.94
N GLU A 124 15.40 -11.14 11.18
CA GLU A 124 16.83 -10.91 10.90
C GLU A 124 17.10 -10.88 9.41
N THR A 125 16.52 -11.82 8.65
CA THR A 125 16.61 -11.83 7.19
C THR A 125 15.99 -10.56 6.60
N ALA A 126 14.77 -10.21 7.03
CA ALA A 126 14.09 -9.00 6.55
C ALA A 126 14.85 -7.71 6.91
N ALA A 127 15.41 -7.63 8.11
CA ALA A 127 16.18 -6.46 8.56
C ALA A 127 17.50 -6.30 7.82
N ALA A 128 18.17 -7.40 7.48
CA ALA A 128 19.38 -7.38 6.67
C ALA A 128 19.09 -6.85 5.25
N GLU A 129 17.99 -7.28 4.64
CA GLU A 129 17.51 -6.78 3.35
C GLU A 129 17.16 -5.29 3.43
N ALA A 130 16.40 -4.87 4.44
CA ALA A 130 16.05 -3.48 4.68
C ALA A 130 17.29 -2.58 4.74
N LYS A 131 18.31 -2.98 5.53
CA LYS A 131 19.57 -2.24 5.70
C LYS A 131 20.38 -2.13 4.41
N GLU A 132 20.29 -3.12 3.52
CA GLU A 132 20.95 -3.04 2.21
C GLU A 132 20.22 -2.08 1.28
N LEU A 133 18.90 -2.23 1.16
CA LEU A 133 18.07 -1.40 0.28
C LEU A 133 18.03 0.07 0.70
N ALA A 134 18.02 0.34 2.01
CA ALA A 134 18.03 1.69 2.58
C ALA A 134 19.30 2.49 2.24
N LYS A 135 20.34 1.88 1.66
CA LYS A 135 21.51 2.62 1.16
C LYS A 135 21.21 3.43 -0.11
N GLU A 136 20.20 3.03 -0.88
CA GLU A 136 19.93 3.57 -2.21
C GLU A 136 18.48 4.00 -2.43
N PHE A 137 17.52 3.33 -1.78
CA PHE A 137 16.08 3.55 -1.97
C PHE A 137 15.37 3.82 -0.66
N VAL A 138 14.23 4.52 -0.70
CA VAL A 138 13.31 4.59 0.44
C VAL A 138 12.62 3.25 0.62
N THR A 139 12.57 2.75 1.85
CA THR A 139 12.02 1.43 2.18
C THR A 139 10.61 1.53 2.76
N LEU A 140 9.75 0.61 2.36
CA LEU A 140 8.34 0.53 2.75
C LEU A 140 8.02 -0.89 3.25
N GLY A 141 7.69 -1.03 4.52
CA GLY A 141 7.29 -2.32 5.10
C GLY A 141 7.27 -2.29 6.63
N PRO A 142 6.67 -3.30 7.28
CA PRO A 142 5.93 -4.39 6.64
C PRO A 142 4.56 -3.91 6.14
N TRP A 143 3.83 -4.80 5.47
CA TRP A 143 2.40 -4.62 5.27
C TRP A 143 1.64 -4.95 6.55
N ILE A 144 0.73 -4.06 6.94
CA ILE A 144 -0.24 -4.28 8.01
C ILE A 144 -1.63 -3.82 7.57
N SER A 145 -2.68 -4.43 8.11
CA SER A 145 -4.07 -4.14 7.75
C SER A 145 -5.04 -4.60 8.85
N LEU A 146 -6.19 -3.94 9.03
CA LEU A 146 -7.19 -4.33 10.03
C LEU A 146 -8.40 -5.03 9.39
N PHE A 147 -9.23 -4.25 8.71
CA PHE A 147 -10.52 -4.69 8.22
C PHE A 147 -10.39 -5.51 6.95
N GLU A 148 -9.40 -5.24 6.10
CA GLU A 148 -9.11 -6.06 4.93
C GLU A 148 -8.65 -7.47 5.35
N VAL A 149 -7.73 -7.60 6.33
CA VAL A 149 -7.39 -8.91 6.92
C VAL A 149 -8.63 -9.57 7.53
N TYR A 150 -9.45 -8.81 8.27
CA TYR A 150 -10.69 -9.36 8.82
C TYR A 150 -11.65 -9.85 7.72
N CYS A 151 -11.82 -9.10 6.63
CA CYS A 151 -12.64 -9.50 5.48
C CYS A 151 -12.10 -10.77 4.83
N GLN A 152 -10.79 -10.93 4.70
CA GLN A 152 -10.17 -12.16 4.20
C GLN A 152 -10.41 -13.34 5.16
N MET A 153 -10.40 -13.12 6.47
CA MET A 153 -10.59 -14.18 7.46
C MET A 153 -12.06 -14.57 7.66
N ARG A 154 -12.97 -13.60 7.63
CA ARG A 154 -14.40 -13.72 7.94
C ARG A 154 -15.28 -13.91 6.70
N GLY A 155 -14.85 -13.37 5.57
CA GLY A 155 -15.64 -13.15 4.37
C GLY A 155 -16.29 -11.77 4.37
N LEU A 156 -16.25 -11.07 3.23
CA LEU A 156 -16.65 -9.66 3.12
C LEU A 156 -18.09 -9.41 3.58
N GLU A 157 -19.05 -10.25 3.22
CA GLU A 157 -20.46 -10.09 3.60
C GLU A 157 -20.66 -10.19 5.12
N GLU A 158 -20.11 -11.23 5.75
CA GLU A 158 -20.17 -11.41 7.20
C GLU A 158 -19.41 -10.28 7.92
N ALA A 159 -18.25 -9.88 7.41
CA ALA A 159 -17.46 -8.81 8.01
C ALA A 159 -18.21 -7.46 8.01
N LEU A 160 -18.87 -7.12 6.92
CA LEU A 160 -19.70 -5.91 6.84
C LEU A 160 -20.93 -6.01 7.75
N MET A 161 -21.58 -7.17 7.83
CA MET A 161 -22.70 -7.38 8.74
C MET A 161 -22.27 -7.23 10.20
N ASP A 162 -21.11 -7.77 10.59
CA ASP A 162 -20.61 -7.75 11.97
C ASP A 162 -20.46 -6.32 12.51
N THR A 163 -20.21 -5.32 11.65
CA THR A 163 -20.19 -3.89 12.04
C THR A 163 -21.51 -3.40 12.66
N VAL A 164 -22.62 -4.11 12.42
CA VAL A 164 -23.95 -3.76 12.91
C VAL A 164 -24.51 -4.82 13.85
N ILE A 165 -24.42 -6.10 13.48
CA ILE A 165 -25.11 -7.17 14.21
C ILE A 165 -24.23 -7.89 15.24
N ASN A 166 -22.90 -7.88 15.08
CA ASN A 166 -21.96 -8.55 15.99
C ASN A 166 -20.76 -7.66 16.37
N PRO A 167 -20.98 -6.41 16.85
CA PRO A 167 -19.90 -5.46 17.07
C PRO A 167 -18.89 -5.93 18.14
N GLU A 168 -19.33 -6.66 19.17
CA GLU A 168 -18.43 -7.21 20.19
C GLU A 168 -17.47 -8.26 19.62
N PHE A 169 -17.96 -9.12 18.72
CA PHE A 169 -17.14 -10.10 18.01
C PHE A 169 -16.13 -9.39 17.10
N LEU A 170 -16.58 -8.39 16.34
CA LEU A 170 -15.71 -7.59 15.47
C LEU A 170 -14.61 -6.88 16.26
N HIS A 171 -14.94 -6.20 17.36
CA HIS A 171 -13.95 -5.56 18.24
C HIS A 171 -12.89 -6.56 18.69
N LYS A 172 -13.31 -7.73 19.17
CA LYS A 172 -12.40 -8.76 19.67
C LYS A 172 -11.51 -9.32 18.55
N ALA A 173 -12.05 -9.55 17.35
CA ALA A 173 -11.27 -10.03 16.21
C ALA A 173 -10.25 -9.00 15.73
N LEU A 174 -10.66 -7.73 15.64
CA LEU A 174 -9.76 -6.64 15.28
C LEU A 174 -8.68 -6.42 16.34
N ASP A 175 -8.94 -6.65 17.63
CA ASP A 175 -7.91 -6.62 18.67
C ASP A 175 -6.84 -7.69 18.44
N TYR A 176 -7.24 -8.94 18.14
CA TYR A 176 -6.28 -10.00 17.83
C TYR A 176 -5.43 -9.70 16.60
N ILE A 177 -6.07 -9.25 15.52
CA ILE A 177 -5.39 -8.82 14.29
C ILE A 177 -4.43 -7.66 14.59
N ALA A 178 -4.87 -6.67 15.38
CA ALA A 178 -4.08 -5.50 15.73
C ALA A 178 -2.86 -5.83 16.60
N GLU A 179 -3.03 -6.73 17.56
CA GLU A 179 -1.97 -7.17 18.47
C GLU A 179 -0.92 -8.00 17.73
N SER A 180 -1.35 -8.97 16.90
CA SER A 180 -0.44 -9.83 16.14
C SER A 180 0.42 -9.04 15.16
N GLN A 181 -0.20 -8.20 14.32
CA GLN A 181 0.55 -7.37 13.36
C GLN A 181 1.30 -6.22 14.02
N GLY A 182 0.78 -5.66 15.11
CA GLY A 182 1.47 -4.63 15.88
C GLY A 182 2.78 -5.15 16.47
N GLU A 183 2.78 -6.35 17.04
CA GLU A 183 4.00 -6.97 17.57
C GLU A 183 4.96 -7.38 16.45
N MET A 184 4.45 -7.91 15.33
CA MET A 184 5.25 -8.18 14.13
C MET A 184 5.96 -6.92 13.62
N ALA A 185 5.22 -5.83 13.40
CA ALA A 185 5.77 -4.57 12.93
C ALA A 185 6.78 -3.98 13.93
N ARG A 186 6.47 -4.01 15.23
CA ARG A 186 7.38 -3.52 16.28
C ARG A 186 8.71 -4.27 16.27
N ARG A 187 8.70 -5.61 16.17
CA ARG A 187 9.91 -6.43 16.13
C ARG A 187 10.72 -6.22 14.86
N PHE A 188 10.05 -6.03 13.72
CA PHE A 188 10.75 -5.75 12.47
C PHE A 188 11.41 -4.36 12.49
N LEU A 189 10.70 -3.33 12.96
CA LEU A 189 11.25 -1.98 13.12
C LEU A 189 12.46 -1.96 14.08
N ASP A 190 12.38 -2.71 15.18
CA ASP A 190 13.48 -2.89 16.14
C ASP A 190 14.71 -3.55 15.49
N ALA A 191 14.52 -4.66 14.77
CA ALA A 191 15.61 -5.36 14.09
C ALA A 191 16.22 -4.55 12.94
N ALA A 192 15.40 -3.79 12.21
CA ALA A 192 15.81 -2.96 11.09
C ALA A 192 16.63 -1.74 11.52
N ASP A 193 16.56 -1.31 12.79
CA ASP A 193 17.40 -0.25 13.38
C ASP A 193 17.41 1.03 12.53
N GLY A 194 16.21 1.54 12.20
CA GLY A 194 16.03 2.76 11.40
C GLY A 194 16.18 2.59 9.89
N ALA A 195 16.32 1.35 9.38
CA ALA A 195 16.36 1.08 7.94
C ALA A 195 14.98 1.00 7.26
N ILE A 196 13.89 1.21 8.00
CA ILE A 196 12.52 1.31 7.50
C ILE A 196 12.09 2.78 7.52
N ASP A 197 11.81 3.36 6.36
CA ASP A 197 11.36 4.75 6.27
C ASP A 197 9.83 4.88 6.36
N LEU A 198 9.11 3.91 5.80
CA LEU A 198 7.66 3.87 5.75
C LEU A 198 7.15 2.49 6.18
N VAL A 199 6.01 2.45 6.86
CA VAL A 199 5.22 1.23 7.05
C VAL A 199 3.98 1.30 6.15
N PHE A 200 3.67 0.19 5.48
CA PHE A 200 2.54 0.10 4.57
C PHE A 200 1.31 -0.38 5.33
N LEU A 201 0.38 0.53 5.60
CA LEU A 201 -0.91 0.20 6.22
C LEU A 201 -1.98 0.26 5.13
N SER A 202 -2.71 -0.83 4.86
CA SER A 202 -3.83 -0.80 3.90
C SER A 202 -5.14 -1.24 4.54
N ASP A 203 -6.20 -0.58 4.11
CA ASP A 203 -7.57 -1.03 4.30
C ASP A 203 -8.39 -0.36 3.19
N ASP A 204 -8.88 -1.12 2.22
CA ASP A 204 -9.70 -0.57 1.13
C ASP A 204 -11.11 -0.22 1.63
N MET A 205 -11.29 1.05 1.96
CA MET A 205 -12.52 1.55 2.59
C MET A 205 -13.46 2.23 1.62
N GLY A 206 -13.02 2.51 0.40
CA GLY A 206 -13.78 3.25 -0.61
C GLY A 206 -14.33 2.37 -1.73
N SER A 207 -15.47 2.81 -2.26
CA SER A 207 -15.97 2.45 -3.59
C SER A 207 -15.81 3.64 -4.53
N GLN A 208 -16.28 3.55 -5.77
CA GLN A 208 -16.20 4.67 -6.71
C GLN A 208 -16.89 5.96 -6.19
N THR A 209 -17.96 5.83 -5.40
CA THR A 209 -18.84 6.96 -5.04
C THR A 209 -18.99 7.17 -3.53
N SER A 210 -18.62 6.21 -2.69
CA SER A 210 -18.73 6.34 -1.22
C SER A 210 -17.87 5.33 -0.48
N LEU A 211 -17.80 5.45 0.84
CA LEU A 211 -17.20 4.44 1.72
C LEU A 211 -18.01 3.13 1.74
N LEU A 212 -17.33 2.02 2.06
CA LEU A 212 -17.89 0.69 2.32
C LEU A 212 -18.45 0.56 3.74
N MET A 213 -17.98 1.38 4.68
CA MET A 213 -18.56 1.52 6.02
C MET A 213 -18.77 2.99 6.39
N SER A 214 -19.62 3.23 7.38
CA SER A 214 -19.87 4.61 7.83
C SER A 214 -18.61 5.21 8.48
N PRO A 215 -18.42 6.55 8.42
CA PRO A 215 -17.35 7.20 9.18
C PRO A 215 -17.39 6.87 10.68
N ASP A 216 -18.58 6.76 11.27
CA ASP A 216 -18.73 6.38 12.68
C ASP A 216 -18.18 4.98 12.95
N SER A 217 -18.42 4.02 12.04
CA SER A 217 -17.85 2.68 12.10
C SER A 217 -16.32 2.70 11.98
N PHE A 218 -15.75 3.55 11.12
CA PHE A 218 -14.30 3.75 11.06
C PHE A 218 -13.75 4.25 12.41
N TYR A 219 -14.38 5.27 13.01
CA TYR A 219 -13.96 5.80 14.30
C TYR A 219 -14.10 4.81 15.46
N GLU A 220 -15.11 3.95 15.40
CA GLU A 220 -15.33 2.91 16.41
C GLU A 220 -14.34 1.76 16.28
N PHE A 221 -14.24 1.16 15.09
CA PHE A 221 -13.57 -0.12 14.90
C PHE A 221 -12.11 0.01 14.50
N LEU A 222 -11.74 1.01 13.69
CA LEU A 222 -10.41 1.07 13.06
C LEU A 222 -9.53 2.14 13.69
N PHE A 223 -10.06 3.36 13.86
CA PHE A 223 -9.29 4.52 14.31
C PHE A 223 -8.45 4.28 15.58
N PRO A 224 -8.96 3.67 16.68
CA PRO A 224 -8.16 3.49 17.89
C PRO A 224 -6.94 2.58 17.67
N ARG A 225 -7.07 1.56 16.81
CA ARG A 225 -6.03 0.59 16.49
C ARG A 225 -5.02 1.17 15.51
N ILE A 226 -5.49 1.87 14.47
CA ILE A 226 -4.63 2.62 13.54
C ILE A 226 -3.80 3.64 14.31
N LYS A 227 -4.42 4.42 15.20
CA LYS A 227 -3.71 5.42 16.01
C LYS A 227 -2.59 4.78 16.85
N LYS A 228 -2.87 3.66 17.51
CA LYS A 228 -1.87 2.91 18.29
C LYS A 228 -0.70 2.45 17.41
N TRP A 229 -0.97 1.99 16.19
CA TRP A 229 0.07 1.63 15.23
C TRP A 229 0.88 2.84 14.76
N CYS A 230 0.24 3.95 14.38
CA CYS A 230 0.92 5.18 14.01
C CYS A 230 1.85 5.67 15.12
N ASP A 231 1.35 5.78 16.36
CA ASP A 231 2.15 6.20 17.52
C ASP A 231 3.36 5.26 17.74
N MET A 232 3.17 3.95 17.55
CA MET A 232 4.26 2.96 17.64
C MET A 232 5.28 3.13 16.52
N ILE A 233 4.84 3.24 15.27
CA ILE A 233 5.70 3.36 14.08
C ILE A 233 6.55 4.63 14.15
N HIS A 234 5.93 5.75 14.52
CA HIS A 234 6.61 7.03 14.71
C HIS A 234 7.66 6.99 15.82
N SER A 235 7.46 6.17 16.86
CA SER A 235 8.47 6.01 17.94
C SER A 235 9.79 5.38 17.46
N TYR A 236 9.77 4.69 16.31
CA TYR A 236 10.96 4.16 15.63
C TYR A 236 11.51 5.09 14.54
N GLY A 237 10.89 6.26 14.32
CA GLY A 237 11.30 7.25 13.32
C GLY A 237 10.80 6.99 11.89
N ALA A 238 10.07 5.90 11.66
CA ALA A 238 9.39 5.61 10.41
C ALA A 238 8.10 6.44 10.28
N LYS A 239 7.59 6.59 9.06
CA LYS A 239 6.31 7.24 8.73
C LYS A 239 5.27 6.19 8.31
N VAL A 240 4.00 6.57 8.26
CA VAL A 240 2.91 5.69 7.84
C VAL A 240 2.39 6.09 6.47
N LEU A 241 2.44 5.15 5.53
CA LEU A 241 1.72 5.23 4.27
C LEU A 241 0.41 4.44 4.43
N PHE A 242 -0.72 5.14 4.28
CA PHE A 242 -2.04 4.53 4.31
C PHE A 242 -2.58 4.35 2.89
N HIS A 243 -2.87 3.11 2.52
CA HIS A 243 -3.48 2.75 1.25
C HIS A 243 -4.99 2.50 1.40
N THR A 244 -5.80 3.20 0.63
CA THR A 244 -7.23 2.93 0.45
C THR A 244 -7.68 3.42 -0.92
N ASP A 245 -8.12 2.49 -1.76
CA ASP A 245 -8.78 2.86 -3.01
C ASP A 245 -10.15 3.54 -2.78
N GLY A 246 -10.64 4.23 -3.80
CA GLY A 246 -11.99 4.77 -3.86
C GLY A 246 -12.21 6.13 -3.20
N ALA A 247 -13.49 6.47 -3.03
CA ALA A 247 -14.00 7.72 -2.44
C ALA A 247 -13.82 7.73 -0.91
N SER A 248 -12.58 7.94 -0.46
CA SER A 248 -12.16 7.83 0.94
C SER A 248 -12.09 9.17 1.70
N GLU A 249 -12.39 10.30 1.04
CA GLU A 249 -12.28 11.64 1.66
C GLU A 249 -12.93 11.77 3.05
N PRO A 250 -14.11 11.19 3.33
CA PRO A 250 -14.75 11.38 4.64
C PRO A 250 -13.97 10.79 5.83
N ILE A 251 -13.04 9.84 5.61
CA ILE A 251 -12.18 9.29 6.68
C ILE A 251 -10.80 9.95 6.76
N ILE A 252 -10.40 10.77 5.77
CA ILE A 252 -9.10 11.45 5.75
C ILE A 252 -8.84 12.26 7.04
N PRO A 253 -9.79 13.04 7.59
CA PRO A 253 -9.56 13.75 8.85
C PRO A 253 -9.17 12.82 10.01
N GLY A 254 -9.80 11.64 10.09
CA GLY A 254 -9.49 10.64 11.11
C GLY A 254 -8.14 9.95 10.87
N LEU A 255 -7.76 9.70 9.61
CA LEU A 255 -6.43 9.19 9.27
C LEU A 255 -5.33 10.18 9.69
N ILE A 256 -5.53 11.48 9.43
CA ILE A 256 -4.61 12.54 9.88
C ILE A 256 -4.51 12.57 11.40
N GLU A 257 -5.65 12.50 12.11
CA GLU A 257 -5.67 12.48 13.58
C GLU A 257 -4.99 11.24 14.17
N ALA A 258 -5.09 10.10 13.49
CA ALA A 258 -4.42 8.87 13.89
C ALA A 258 -2.89 8.97 13.74
N GLY A 259 -2.41 9.76 12.77
CA GLY A 259 -0.99 9.98 12.51
C GLY A 259 -0.52 9.44 11.16
N VAL A 260 -1.39 9.30 10.17
CA VAL A 260 -1.00 8.95 8.80
C VAL A 260 -0.22 10.11 8.18
N ASP A 261 0.91 9.79 7.53
CA ASP A 261 1.80 10.76 6.88
C ASP A 261 1.56 10.85 5.37
N VAL A 262 1.38 9.69 4.72
CA VAL A 262 1.23 9.57 3.27
C VAL A 262 -0.12 8.93 2.95
N LEU A 263 -0.95 9.62 2.17
CA LEU A 263 -2.19 9.07 1.65
C LEU A 263 -1.95 8.51 0.24
N ASN A 264 -2.34 7.25 0.06
CA ASN A 264 -2.26 6.56 -1.20
C ASN A 264 -3.56 5.78 -1.49
N PRO A 265 -3.98 5.67 -2.76
CA PRO A 265 -3.67 6.60 -3.83
C PRO A 265 -4.48 7.88 -3.76
N ILE A 266 -4.10 8.85 -4.61
CA ILE A 266 -5.00 9.92 -5.01
C ILE A 266 -5.76 9.49 -6.25
N GLN A 267 -6.87 8.76 -6.04
CA GLN A 267 -7.75 8.34 -7.12
C GLN A 267 -8.75 9.46 -7.48
N HIS A 268 -8.25 10.49 -8.18
CA HIS A 268 -8.97 11.76 -8.39
C HIS A 268 -10.31 11.66 -9.14
N VAL A 269 -10.56 10.54 -9.82
CA VAL A 269 -11.83 10.23 -10.49
C VAL A 269 -12.95 9.76 -9.55
N CYS A 270 -12.64 9.53 -8.27
CA CYS A 270 -13.63 9.17 -7.25
C CYS A 270 -14.24 10.41 -6.59
N ASP A 271 -15.49 10.28 -6.15
CA ASP A 271 -16.21 11.38 -5.51
C ASP A 271 -15.44 11.87 -4.26
N GLY A 272 -15.17 13.19 -4.19
CA GLY A 272 -14.46 13.82 -3.08
C GLY A 272 -12.94 13.70 -3.12
N MET A 273 -12.36 12.99 -4.09
CA MET A 273 -10.91 12.76 -4.18
C MET A 273 -10.19 13.71 -5.15
N ASP A 274 -10.83 14.81 -5.56
CA ASP A 274 -10.26 15.74 -6.53
C ASP A 274 -8.96 16.40 -6.03
N CYS A 275 -7.96 16.49 -6.91
CA CYS A 275 -6.62 16.88 -6.55
C CYS A 275 -6.53 18.28 -5.91
N GLU A 276 -7.21 19.29 -6.47
CA GLU A 276 -7.18 20.67 -5.96
C GLU A 276 -7.82 20.80 -4.57
N SER A 277 -8.98 20.18 -4.35
CA SER A 277 -9.67 20.18 -3.06
C SER A 277 -8.86 19.44 -2.00
N LEU A 278 -8.34 18.25 -2.32
CA LEU A 278 -7.48 17.50 -1.40
C LEU A 278 -6.24 18.31 -1.04
N LYS A 279 -5.59 18.94 -2.03
CA LYS A 279 -4.43 19.81 -1.78
C LYS A 279 -4.79 20.98 -0.87
N ALA A 280 -5.90 21.67 -1.13
CA ALA A 280 -6.34 22.81 -0.35
C ALA A 280 -6.72 22.44 1.09
N LYS A 281 -7.34 21.27 1.31
CA LYS A 281 -7.80 20.82 2.63
C LYS A 281 -6.71 20.18 3.48
N TYR A 282 -5.83 19.41 2.85
CA TYR A 282 -4.96 18.45 3.54
C TYR A 282 -3.48 18.52 3.15
N GLY A 283 -3.10 19.33 2.15
CA GLY A 283 -1.73 19.37 1.64
C GLY A 283 -0.66 19.85 2.63
N ASP A 284 -1.06 20.54 3.71
CA ASP A 284 -0.20 20.93 4.81
C ASP A 284 0.00 19.81 5.85
N LYS A 285 -0.84 18.77 5.82
CA LYS A 285 -0.89 17.67 6.80
C LYS A 285 -0.43 16.34 6.20
N LEU A 286 -0.82 16.05 4.97
CA LEU A 286 -0.47 14.81 4.26
C LEU A 286 0.57 15.05 3.15
N ILE A 287 1.31 14.00 2.86
CA ILE A 287 1.98 13.77 1.58
C ILE A 287 1.01 12.95 0.72
N PHE A 288 0.91 13.29 -0.56
CA PHE A 288 0.09 12.54 -1.51
C PHE A 288 0.95 11.59 -2.33
N HIS A 289 0.49 10.37 -2.57
CA HIS A 289 1.18 9.38 -3.40
C HIS A 289 0.21 8.78 -4.44
N GLY A 290 0.65 8.59 -5.68
CA GLY A 290 -0.21 8.13 -6.79
C GLY A 290 -0.63 9.28 -7.71
N GLY A 291 -1.88 9.27 -8.16
CA GLY A 291 -2.48 10.34 -8.97
C GLY A 291 -2.82 9.93 -10.39
N VAL A 292 -1.95 9.19 -11.08
CA VAL A 292 -2.20 8.81 -12.48
C VAL A 292 -3.18 7.63 -12.54
N GLU A 293 -4.27 7.81 -13.27
CA GLU A 293 -5.45 6.96 -13.21
C GLU A 293 -5.20 5.61 -13.89
N ASN A 294 -5.58 4.54 -13.19
CA ASN A 294 -5.19 3.17 -13.50
C ASN A 294 -6.32 2.28 -14.04
N GLN A 295 -7.55 2.78 -14.22
CA GLN A 295 -8.67 2.01 -14.77
C GLN A 295 -8.97 2.36 -16.23
N LYS A 296 -8.51 3.52 -16.72
CA LYS A 296 -8.76 4.06 -18.07
C LYS A 296 -7.52 4.66 -18.71
N ILE A 297 -6.87 5.64 -18.07
CA ILE A 297 -5.83 6.45 -18.71
C ILE A 297 -4.56 5.63 -18.89
N LEU A 298 -3.99 5.10 -17.81
CA LEU A 298 -2.77 4.32 -17.88
C LEU A 298 -2.93 3.03 -18.74
N PRO A 299 -3.95 2.17 -18.53
CA PRO A 299 -4.06 0.92 -19.29
C PRO A 299 -4.62 1.06 -20.71
N PHE A 300 -5.48 2.05 -20.99
CA PHE A 300 -6.26 2.11 -22.25
C PHE A 300 -6.19 3.45 -22.98
N GLY A 301 -5.64 4.50 -22.36
CA GLY A 301 -5.41 5.79 -22.99
C GLY A 301 -4.20 5.77 -23.93
N THR A 302 -3.96 6.92 -24.57
CA THR A 302 -2.73 7.15 -25.31
C THR A 302 -1.65 7.73 -24.40
N ALA A 303 -0.37 7.61 -24.79
CA ALA A 303 0.73 8.28 -24.09
C ALA A 303 0.48 9.79 -23.87
N ALA A 304 -0.18 10.46 -24.82
CA ALA A 304 -0.53 11.88 -24.69
C ALA A 304 -1.61 12.14 -23.61
N ASP A 305 -2.55 11.21 -23.44
CA ASP A 305 -3.53 11.28 -22.35
C ASP A 305 -2.82 11.14 -20.98
N VAL A 306 -1.85 10.22 -20.89
CA VAL A 306 -1.04 10.02 -19.68
C VAL A 306 -0.20 11.25 -19.35
N VAL A 307 0.47 11.86 -20.34
CA VAL A 307 1.20 13.13 -20.16
C VAL A 307 0.27 14.19 -19.59
N THR A 308 -0.89 14.39 -20.21
CA THR A 308 -1.86 15.42 -19.82
C THR A 308 -2.34 15.22 -18.37
N GLU A 309 -2.66 13.99 -17.98
CA GLU A 309 -3.09 13.69 -16.61
C GLU A 309 -1.95 13.82 -15.60
N THR A 310 -0.74 13.40 -15.97
CA THR A 310 0.44 13.51 -15.11
C THR A 310 0.78 14.98 -14.85
N GLU A 311 0.76 15.84 -15.87
CA GLU A 311 0.94 17.29 -15.73
C GLU A 311 -0.14 17.93 -14.84
N MET A 312 -1.40 17.54 -15.01
CA MET A 312 -2.49 18.00 -14.15
C MET A 312 -2.24 17.63 -12.68
N CYS A 313 -1.86 16.39 -12.39
CA CYS A 313 -1.55 15.94 -11.03
C CYS A 313 -0.36 16.73 -10.44
N LEU A 314 0.70 16.94 -11.23
CA LEU A 314 1.88 17.71 -10.82
C LEU A 314 1.53 19.17 -10.49
N ASP A 315 0.68 19.81 -11.30
CA ASP A 315 0.24 21.18 -11.11
C ASP A 315 -0.66 21.36 -9.88
N GLN A 316 -1.54 20.38 -9.63
CA GLN A 316 -2.58 20.48 -8.59
C GLN A 316 -2.14 19.91 -7.23
N LEU A 317 -1.32 18.85 -7.19
CA LEU A 317 -0.85 18.24 -5.94
C LEU A 317 0.57 18.66 -5.58
N GLY A 318 1.42 18.93 -6.57
CA GLY A 318 2.85 19.19 -6.40
C GLY A 318 3.26 20.67 -6.34
N PRO A 319 4.57 20.97 -6.33
CA PRO A 319 5.69 20.02 -6.23
C PRO A 319 6.03 19.62 -4.78
N GLN A 320 5.51 20.33 -3.77
CA GLN A 320 5.77 20.00 -2.36
C GLN A 320 4.71 19.04 -1.84
N GLY A 321 5.14 17.95 -1.19
CA GLY A 321 4.23 16.99 -0.57
C GLY A 321 3.46 16.12 -1.55
N PHE A 322 4.05 15.80 -2.71
CA PHE A 322 3.49 14.89 -3.69
C PHE A 322 4.56 13.94 -4.23
N LEU A 323 4.23 12.67 -4.31
CA LEU A 323 5.00 11.57 -4.88
C LEU A 323 4.19 10.97 -6.04
N PRO A 324 4.37 11.48 -7.27
CA PRO A 324 3.71 10.95 -8.46
C PRO A 324 3.95 9.45 -8.64
N CYS A 325 2.87 8.71 -8.86
CA CYS A 325 2.86 7.30 -9.19
C CYS A 325 1.54 6.97 -9.92
N SER A 326 1.44 5.77 -10.49
CA SER A 326 0.13 5.20 -10.80
C SER A 326 -0.71 5.04 -9.53
N CYS A 327 -2.03 5.18 -9.63
CA CYS A 327 -2.94 5.00 -8.48
C CYS A 327 -2.90 3.58 -7.90
N HIS A 328 -2.56 2.59 -8.72
CA HIS A 328 -2.33 1.23 -8.24
C HIS A 328 -1.24 0.60 -9.11
N PHE A 329 -0.93 -0.67 -8.88
CA PHE A 329 -0.12 -1.48 -9.78
C PHE A 329 -0.64 -1.38 -11.23
N ALA A 330 0.23 -0.94 -12.14
CA ALA A 330 0.00 -1.03 -13.58
C ALA A 330 -0.21 -2.51 -13.93
N GLN A 331 -1.36 -2.81 -14.52
CA GLN A 331 -1.79 -4.19 -14.77
C GLN A 331 -1.12 -4.76 -16.03
N ALA A 332 -1.06 -6.08 -16.12
CA ALA A 332 -0.58 -6.77 -17.32
C ALA A 332 -1.34 -6.27 -18.57
N GLY A 333 -0.60 -6.02 -19.65
CA GLY A 333 -1.14 -5.45 -20.89
C GLY A 333 -1.19 -3.92 -20.93
N THR A 334 -0.86 -3.22 -19.85
CA THR A 334 -0.63 -1.76 -19.89
C THR A 334 0.49 -1.45 -20.89
N PRO A 335 0.28 -0.54 -21.87
CA PRO A 335 1.32 -0.20 -22.84
C PRO A 335 2.57 0.38 -22.17
N VAL A 336 3.75 -0.13 -22.51
CA VAL A 336 5.04 0.39 -22.00
C VAL A 336 5.20 1.87 -22.32
N GLU A 337 4.75 2.32 -23.49
CA GLU A 337 4.76 3.73 -23.87
C GLU A 337 3.94 4.63 -22.93
N ASN A 338 2.85 4.12 -22.34
CA ASN A 338 2.06 4.86 -21.35
C ASN A 338 2.80 4.96 -20.02
N ILE A 339 3.47 3.87 -19.58
CA ILE A 339 4.29 3.87 -18.35
C ILE A 339 5.49 4.82 -18.50
N MET A 340 6.16 4.77 -19.65
CA MET A 340 7.26 5.68 -19.98
C MET A 340 6.79 7.13 -20.05
N ALA A 341 5.62 7.40 -20.62
CA ALA A 341 5.04 8.74 -20.66
C ALA A 341 4.85 9.33 -19.25
N LEU A 342 4.38 8.54 -18.28
CA LEU A 342 4.31 8.97 -16.87
C LEU A 342 5.71 9.31 -16.34
N ILE A 343 6.67 8.39 -16.49
CA ILE A 343 8.03 8.53 -15.95
C ILE A 343 8.71 9.78 -16.50
N GLU A 344 8.74 9.90 -17.84
CA GLU A 344 9.40 10.99 -18.54
C GLU A 344 8.74 12.34 -18.23
N THR A 345 7.41 12.41 -18.15
CA THR A 345 6.69 13.65 -17.81
C THR A 345 7.08 14.15 -16.42
N VAL A 346 7.18 13.28 -15.42
CA VAL A 346 7.59 13.69 -14.06
C VAL A 346 9.05 14.14 -14.04
N GLN A 347 9.93 13.44 -14.75
CA GLN A 347 11.37 13.76 -14.80
C GLN A 347 11.65 15.09 -15.50
N ASP A 348 10.92 15.39 -16.57
CA ASP A 348 11.03 16.62 -17.36
C ASP A 348 10.22 17.80 -16.78
N TYR A 349 9.43 17.57 -15.73
CA TYR A 349 8.60 18.61 -15.13
C TYR A 349 9.46 19.68 -14.45
N HIS A 350 9.46 20.86 -15.05
CA HIS A 350 10.11 22.06 -14.53
C HIS A 350 9.06 23.16 -14.38
N ARG A 351 8.73 23.53 -13.15
CA ARG A 351 7.81 24.65 -12.91
C ARG A 351 8.53 25.95 -13.30
N SER A 352 7.89 26.73 -14.18
CA SER A 352 8.37 28.03 -14.66
C SER A 352 8.26 29.14 -13.62
#